data_AF-A0A3D5WEP0-F1
#
_entry.id   AF-A0A3D5WEP0-F1
#
_cell.length_a   1.000
_cell.length_b   1.000
_cell.length_c   1.000
_cell.angle_alpha   90.00
_cell.angle_beta   90.00
_cell.angle_gamma   90.00
#
_symmetry.space_group_name_H-M   'P 1'
#
loop_
_entity.id
_entity.type
_entity.pdbx_description
1 polymer ?
#
loop_
_entity_poly.entity_id
_entity_poly.type
_entity_poly.pdbx_seq_one_letter_code
_entity_poly.pdbx_strand_id
1 'polypeptide(L)' 'MKNDLGDRFLRRCTLVRQASFYVEKGLTGYDACYAALAKEIGGLWLTFDRKAHRCIENCGVSLNLMEGLPEKW' A
#
# COMPACT_ATOMS: atom_id res chain seq x y z
N MET A 1 16.48 21.05 13.36
CA MET A 1 15.50 21.26 12.28
C MET A 1 15.86 20.30 11.15
N LYS A 2 15.11 19.21 10.96
CA LYS A 2 15.40 18.27 9.86
C LYS A 2 14.99 18.92 8.55
N ASN A 3 15.81 18.74 7.52
CA ASN A 3 15.63 19.38 6.23
C ASN A 3 14.47 18.67 5.49
N ASP A 4 13.30 19.28 5.51
CA ASP A 4 12.01 18.68 5.10
C ASP A 4 11.96 18.26 3.61
N LEU A 5 12.81 18.83 2.75
CA LEU A 5 12.99 18.39 1.37
C LEU A 5 13.79 17.08 1.26
N GLY A 6 14.82 16.91 2.10
CA GLY A 6 15.64 15.69 2.13
C GLY A 6 14.84 14.50 2.67
N ASP A 7 14.05 14.73 3.72
CA ASP A 7 13.19 13.71 4.31
C ASP A 7 12.08 13.27 3.34
N ARG A 8 11.50 14.20 2.56
CA ARG A 8 10.49 13.89 1.53
C ARG A 8 11.07 13.13 0.34
N PHE A 9 12.26 13.47 -0.12
CA PHE A 9 12.93 12.75 -1.22
C PHE A 9 13.30 11.32 -0.79
N LEU A 10 13.87 11.16 0.41
CA LEU A 10 14.24 9.85 0.94
C LEU A 10 13.00 8.94 1.09
N ARG A 11 11.87 9.47 1.58
CA ARG A 11 10.59 8.75 1.65
C ARG A 11 10.09 8.24 0.29
N ARG A 12 10.25 9.03 -0.78
CA ARG A 12 9.81 8.62 -2.12
C ARG A 12 10.63 7.42 -2.63
N CYS A 13 11.94 7.44 -2.43
CA CYS A 13 12.81 6.31 -2.79
C CYS A 13 12.47 5.05 -1.97
N THR A 14 12.15 5.19 -0.68
CA THR A 14 11.73 4.05 0.15
C THR A 14 10.39 3.48 -0.30
N LEU A 15 9.45 4.32 -0.73
CA LEU A 15 8.14 3.89 -1.21
C LEU A 15 8.26 3.12 -2.53
N VAL A 16 9.03 3.63 -3.50
CA VAL A 16 9.27 2.91 -4.77
C VAL A 16 9.91 1.55 -4.53
N ARG A 17 10.89 1.48 -3.62
CA ARG A 17 11.54 0.21 -3.25
C ARG A 17 10.56 -0.77 -2.60
N GLN A 18 9.67 -0.28 -1.74
CA GLN A 18 8.64 -1.11 -1.11
C GLN A 18 7.56 -1.55 -2.12
N ALA A 19 7.22 -0.72 -3.10
CA ALA A 19 6.25 -1.07 -4.14
C ALA A 19 6.71 -2.28 -4.96
N SER A 20 8.01 -2.44 -5.23
CA SER A 20 8.54 -3.61 -5.94
C SER A 20 8.15 -4.95 -5.29
N PHE A 21 8.12 -5.03 -3.96
CA PHE A 21 7.66 -6.22 -3.24
C PHE A 21 6.23 -6.59 -3.61
N TYR A 22 5.34 -5.60 -3.78
CA TYR A 22 3.95 -5.85 -4.16
C TYR A 22 3.77 -6.11 -5.64
N VAL A 23 4.66 -5.58 -6.49
CA VAL A 23 4.72 -5.94 -7.92
C VAL A 23 5.05 -7.42 -8.09
N GLU A 24 6.00 -7.94 -7.31
CA GLU A 24 6.34 -9.38 -7.31
C GLU A 24 5.17 -10.27 -6.84
N LYS A 25 4.20 -9.72 -6.11
CA LYS A 25 2.97 -10.41 -5.70
C LYS A 25 1.84 -10.30 -6.72
N GLY A 26 2.05 -9.58 -7.83
CA GLY A 26 1.07 -9.44 -8.91
C GLY A 26 0.32 -8.11 -8.93
N LEU A 27 0.66 -7.13 -8.08
CA LEU A 27 0.14 -5.77 -8.24
C LEU A 27 0.83 -5.04 -9.39
N THR A 28 0.16 -4.05 -9.96
CA THR A 28 0.73 -3.24 -11.05
C THR A 28 0.49 -1.76 -10.80
N GLY A 29 1.35 -0.91 -11.37
CA GLY A 29 1.19 0.54 -11.34
C GLY A 29 0.95 1.10 -9.93
N TYR A 30 -0.12 1.87 -9.77
CA TYR A 30 -0.43 2.57 -8.53
C TYR A 30 -0.86 1.64 -7.38
N ASP A 31 -1.39 0.44 -7.67
CA ASP A 31 -1.82 -0.51 -6.63
C ASP A 31 -0.66 -0.92 -5.72
N ALA A 32 0.50 -1.20 -6.32
CA ALA A 32 1.72 -1.52 -5.60
C ALA A 32 2.20 -0.36 -4.71
N CYS A 33 2.08 0.87 -5.20
CA CYS A 33 2.42 2.08 -4.46
C CYS A 33 1.46 2.34 -3.29
N TYR A 34 0.15 2.12 -3.48
CA TYR A 34 -0.82 2.29 -2.39
C TYR A 34 -0.65 1.23 -1.30
N ALA A 35 -0.40 -0.03 -1.65
CA ALA A 35 -0.08 -1.08 -0.69
C ALA A 35 1.20 -0.74 0.10
N ALA A 36 2.25 -0.27 -0.59
CA ALA A 36 3.49 0.17 0.05
C ALA A 36 3.28 1.39 0.98
N LEU A 37 2.47 2.35 0.55
CA LEU A 37 2.18 3.53 1.37
C LEU A 37 1.40 3.15 2.63
N ALA A 38 0.38 2.30 2.49
CA ALA A 38 -0.39 1.77 3.61
C ALA A 38 0.54 1.09 4.63
N LYS A 39 1.49 0.27 4.15
CA LYS A 39 2.50 -0.35 5.02
C LYS A 39 3.39 0.69 5.71
N GLU A 40 3.87 1.70 4.99
CA GLU A 40 4.76 2.74 5.51
C GLU A 40 4.10 3.56 6.62
N ILE A 41 2.82 3.91 6.46
CA ILE A 41 2.07 4.72 7.43
C ILE A 41 1.35 3.90 8.51
N GLY A 42 1.43 2.56 8.46
CA GLY A 42 0.72 1.68 9.37
C GLY A 42 -0.81 1.67 9.17
N GLY A 43 -1.27 1.98 7.96
CA GLY A 43 -2.68 1.96 7.56
C GLY A 43 -3.07 0.74 6.73
N LEU A 44 -4.28 0.79 6.18
CA LEU A 44 -4.80 -0.20 5.22
C LEU A 44 -5.08 0.48 3.88
N TRP A 45 -4.68 -0.18 2.80
CA TRP A 45 -5.09 0.22 1.46
C TRP A 45 -6.51 -0.27 1.18
N LEU A 46 -7.43 0.67 1.07
CA LEU A 46 -8.81 0.41 0.71
C LEU A 46 -8.98 0.31 -0.79
N THR A 47 -9.58 -0.78 -1.25
CA THR A 47 -9.78 -1.00 -2.68
C THR A 47 -11.08 -1.73 -2.97
N PHE A 48 -11.70 -1.37 -4.10
CA PHE A 48 -12.78 -2.15 -4.70
C PHE A 48 -12.24 -3.19 -5.70
N ASP A 49 -10.94 -3.17 -6.00
CA ASP A 49 -10.32 -4.17 -6.85
C ASP A 49 -10.05 -5.45 -6.07
N ARG A 50 -11.00 -6.37 -6.16
CA ARG A 50 -10.91 -7.70 -5.55
C ARG A 50 -9.71 -8.50 -6.02
N LYS A 51 -9.29 -8.36 -7.29
CA LYS A 51 -8.15 -9.13 -7.83
C LYS A 51 -6.86 -8.62 -7.20
N ALA A 52 -6.69 -7.30 -7.15
CA ALA A 52 -5.54 -6.69 -6.51
C ALA A 52 -5.48 -7.02 -5.00
N HIS A 53 -6.60 -6.94 -4.28
CA HIS A 53 -6.65 -7.35 -2.87
C HIS A 53 -6.17 -8.79 -2.67
N ARG A 54 -6.69 -9.75 -3.46
CA ARG A 54 -6.32 -11.18 -3.36
C ARG A 54 -4.83 -11.44 -3.59
N CYS A 55 -4.16 -10.69 -4.47
CA CYS A 55 -2.71 -10.81 -4.68
C CYS A 55 -1.90 -10.62 -3.39
N ILE A 56 -2.41 -9.81 -2.45
CA ILE A 56 -1.67 -9.36 -1.28
C ILE A 56 -2.46 -9.53 0.04
N GLU A 57 -3.54 -10.30 0.06
CA GLU A 57 -4.39 -10.50 1.24
C GLU A 57 -3.58 -11.03 2.44
N ASN A 58 -2.64 -11.94 2.16
CA ASN A 58 -1.72 -12.52 3.15
C ASN A 58 -0.69 -11.51 3.70
N CYS A 59 -0.56 -10.33 3.10
CA CYS A 59 0.31 -9.27 3.60
C CYS A 59 -0.36 -8.42 4.69
N GLY A 60 -1.69 -8.51 4.84
CA GLY A 60 -2.43 -7.77 5.88
C GLY A 60 -2.38 -6.24 5.72
N VAL A 61 -2.21 -5.75 4.49
CA VAL A 61 -2.09 -4.29 4.19
C VAL A 61 -3.21 -3.75 3.32
N SER A 62 -4.21 -4.56 2.97
CA SER A 62 -5.33 -4.13 2.14
C SER A 62 -6.67 -4.65 2.66
N LEU A 63 -7.75 -3.95 2.31
CA LEU A 63 -9.12 -4.34 2.60
C LEU A 63 -9.99 -4.18 1.35
N ASN A 64 -10.73 -5.23 1.03
CA ASN A 64 -11.66 -5.27 -0.08
C ASN A 64 -13.03 -4.71 0.30
N LEU A 65 -13.34 -3.51 -0.17
CA LEU A 65 -14.61 -2.84 0.11
C LEU A 65 -15.82 -3.51 -0.56
N MET A 66 -15.60 -4.41 -1.53
CA MET A 66 -16.69 -5.22 -2.11
C MET A 66 -17.23 -6.26 -1.12
N GLU A 67 -16.47 -6.60 -0.07
CA GLU A 67 -16.86 -7.56 0.97
C GLU A 67 -17.47 -6.86 2.20
N GLY A 68 -17.57 -5.53 2.15
CA GLY A 68 -18.13 -4.69 3.21
C GLY A 68 -17.09 -3.81 3.90
N LEU A 69 -17.58 -2.89 4.73
CA LEU A 69 -16.75 -2.11 5.64
C LEU A 69 -16.53 -2.90 6.94
N PRO A 70 -15.39 -2.75 7.63
CA PRO A 70 -15.24 -3.25 8.98
C PRO A 70 -16.36 -2.77 9.89
N GLU A 71 -16.92 -3.65 10.71
CA GLU A 71 -18.06 -3.35 11.59
C GLU A 71 -17.85 -2.18 12.56
N LYS A 72 -16.59 -1.81 12.82
CA LYS A 72 -16.18 -0.81 13.82
C LYS A 72 -15.49 0.42 13.22
N TRP A 73 -15.64 0.62 11.91
CA TRP A 73 -15.23 1.84 11.21
C TRP A 73 -16.39 2.80 11.13
#